data_AF-A0A1I7SG11-F1
#
_entry.id   AF-A0A1I7SG11-F1
#
_cell.length_a   1.000
_cell.length_b   1.000
_cell.length_c   1.000
_cell.angle_alpha   90.00
_cell.angle_beta   90.00
_cell.angle_gamma   90.00
#
_symmetry.space_group_name_H-M   'P 1'
#
loop_
_entity.id
_entity.type
_entity.pdbx_description
1 polymer ?
#
loop_
_entity_poly.entity_id
_entity_poly.type
_entity_poly.pdbx_seq_one_letter_code
_entity_poly.pdbx_strand_id
1 'polypeptide(L)' 'QNAKSLPLSQWLKVVDFCRRTNQDFYVDENHLVFISRSCREEVLRVPMDRVCPE' A
#
# COMPACT_ATOMS: atom_id res chain seq x y z
N GLN A 1 -9.53 17.73 5.31
CA GLN A 1 -8.13 17.27 5.26
C GLN A 1 -7.92 16.68 3.87
N ASN A 2 -6.97 17.21 3.08
CA ASN A 2 -6.68 16.67 1.76
C ASN A 2 -6.06 15.28 1.94
N ALA A 3 -6.79 14.21 1.60
CA ALA A 3 -6.21 12.89 1.55
C ALA A 3 -5.07 12.92 0.52
N LYS A 4 -3.82 12.81 0.99
CA LYS A 4 -2.65 12.73 0.11
C LYS A 4 -2.73 11.41 -0.64
N SER A 5 -3.21 11.45 -1.88
CA SER A 5 -3.21 10.29 -2.77
C SER A 5 -1.86 10.15 -3.45
N LEU A 6 -1.46 8.91 -3.74
CA LEU A 6 -0.26 8.65 -4.52
C LEU A 6 -0.51 8.97 -6.00
N PRO A 7 0.54 9.39 -6.75
CA PRO A 7 0.50 9.41 -8.20
C PRO A 7 0.18 8.02 -8.77
N LEU A 8 -0.48 7.96 -9.93
CA LEU A 8 -0.85 6.71 -10.59
C LEU A 8 0.34 5.76 -10.79
N SER A 9 1.51 6.30 -11.15
CA SER A 9 2.74 5.51 -11.33
C SER A 9 3.16 4.75 -10.07
N GLN A 10 2.92 5.31 -8.88
CA GLN A 10 3.20 4.64 -7.61
C GLN A 10 2.12 3.62 -7.28
N TRP A 11 0.85 3.92 -7.58
CA TRP A 11 -0.23 2.93 -7.44
C TRP A 11 0.03 1.67 -8.28
N LEU A 12 0.56 1.83 -9.51
CA LEU A 12 0.94 0.69 -10.34
C LEU A 12 2.03 -0.18 -9.69
N LYS A 13 3.00 0.43 -8.98
CA LYS A 13 4.02 -0.32 -8.24
C LYS A 13 3.43 -1.07 -7.05
N VAL A 14 2.48 -0.46 -6.33
CA VAL A 14 1.74 -1.10 -5.23
C VAL A 14 1.00 -2.35 -5.75
N VAL A 15 0.27 -2.21 -6.86
CA VAL A 15 -0.45 -3.32 -7.50
C VAL A 15 0.51 -4.43 -7.94
N ASP A 16 1.63 -4.09 -8.57
CA ASP A 16 2.62 -5.08 -9.00
C ASP A 16 3.30 -5.79 -7.81
N PHE A 17 3.59 -5.06 -6.74
CA PHE A 17 4.09 -5.64 -5.50
C PHE A 17 3.09 -6.66 -4.92
N CYS A 18 1.84 -6.25 -4.71
CA CYS A 18 0.77 -7.12 -4.20
C CYS A 18 0.59 -8.39 -5.04
N ARG A 19 0.68 -8.28 -6.36
CA ARG A 19 0.61 -9.43 -7.28
C ARG A 19 1.79 -10.39 -7.08
N ARG A 20 3.01 -9.89 -6.89
CA ARG A 20 4.22 -10.72 -6.70
C ARG A 20 4.28 -11.37 -5.32
N THR A 21 3.76 -10.70 -4.30
CA THR A 21 3.81 -11.18 -2.90
C THR A 21 2.54 -11.90 -2.46
N ASN A 22 1.52 -12.01 -3.32
CA ASN A 22 0.21 -12.57 -3.00
C ASN A 22 -0.45 -11.88 -1.78
N GLN A 23 -0.37 -10.56 -1.77
CA GLN A 23 -0.94 -9.71 -0.71
C GLN A 23 -2.09 -8.87 -1.27
N ASP A 24 -3.05 -8.54 -0.40
CA ASP A 24 -4.00 -7.45 -0.65
C ASP A 24 -3.50 -6.17 0.04
N PHE A 25 -4.08 -5.04 -0.34
CA PHE A 25 -3.80 -3.76 0.30
C PHE A 25 -5.07 -2.96 0.54
N TYR A 26 -5.04 -2.08 1.54
CA TYR A 26 -6.03 -1.03 1.75
C TYR A 26 -5.36 0.23 2.29
N VAL A 27 -6.06 1.35 2.21
CA VAL A 27 -5.61 2.62 2.76
C VAL A 27 -6.30 2.83 4.11
N ASP A 28 -5.49 3.10 5.13
CA ASP A 28 -5.94 3.42 6.47
C ASP A 28 -5.32 4.75 6.89
N GLU A 29 -6.15 5.77 7.04
CA GLU A 29 -5.74 7.16 7.27
C GLU A 29 -4.66 7.63 6.27
N ASN A 30 -3.40 7.72 6.69
CA ASN A 30 -2.25 8.11 5.88
C ASN A 30 -1.24 6.96 5.71
N HIS A 31 -1.71 5.72 5.82
CA HIS A 31 -0.91 4.52 5.67
C HIS A 31 -1.48 3.60 4.60
N LEU A 32 -0.58 2.99 3.85
CA LEU A 32 -0.85 1.86 3.00
C LEU A 32 -0.60 0.58 3.80
N VAL A 33 -1.65 -0.22 3.99
CA VAL A 33 -1.58 -1.47 4.76
C VAL A 33 -1.62 -2.65 3.79
N PHE A 34 -0.69 -3.57 3.95
CA PHE A 34 -0.61 -4.82 3.20
C PHE A 34 -0.98 -6.01 4.10
N ILE A 35 -1.88 -6.85 3.60
CA ILE A 35 -2.36 -8.04 4.31
C ILE A 35 -2.03 -9.30 3.52
N SER A 36 -1.61 -10.35 4.23
CA SER A 36 -1.40 -11.65 3.60
C SER A 36 -2.75 -12.27 3.25
N ARG A 37 -2.96 -12.65 1.99
CA ARG A 37 -4.18 -13.36 1.57
C ARG A 37 -4.33 -14.71 2.26
N SER A 38 -3.22 -15.36 2.59
CA SER A 38 -3.20 -16.70 3.17
C SER A 38 -3.48 -16.70 4.67
N CYS A 39 -3.06 -15.66 5.39
CA CYS A 39 -3.10 -15.64 6.86
C CYS A 39 -4.09 -14.59 7.41
N ARG A 40 -4.58 -13.66 6.58
CA ARG A 40 -5.42 -12.50 6.96
C ARG A 40 -4.84 -11.62 8.08
N GLU A 41 -3.55 -11.76 8.36
CA GLU A 41 -2.82 -10.88 9.27
C GLU A 41 -2.25 -9.68 8.52
N GLU A 42 -2.19 -8.55 9.22
CA GLU A 42 -1.46 -7.37 8.79
C GLU A 42 0.03 -7.70 8.74
N VAL A 43 0.63 -7.57 7.55
CA VAL A 43 2.04 -7.91 7.33
C VAL A 43 2.91 -6.65 7.31
N LEU A 44 2.38 -5.54 6.79
CA LEU A 44 3.18 -4.34 6.59
C LEU A 44 2.30 -3.07 6.54
N ARG A 45 2.67 -2.06 7.32
CA ARG A 45 2.07 -0.73 7.29
C ARG A 45 3.10 0.30 6.87
N VAL A 46 2.84 1.00 5.78
CA VAL A 46 3.78 1.97 5.18
C VAL A 46 3.13 3.35 5.15
N PRO A 47 3.75 4.37 5.75
CA PRO A 47 3.30 5.77 5.59
C PRO A 47 3.27 6.17 4.11
N MET A 48 2.20 6.84 3.67
CA MET A 48 2.00 7.20 2.25
C MET A 48 3.10 8.12 1.70
N ASP A 49 3.69 8.97 2.52
CA ASP A 49 4.84 9.82 2.19
C ASP A 49 6.13 9.04 1.91
N ARG A 50 6.24 7.80 2.40
CA ARG A 50 7.38 6.91 2.13
C ARG A 50 7.20 6.04 0.89
N VAL A 51 5.97 5.89 0.39
CA VAL A 51 5.71 5.16 -0.87
C VAL A 51 6.17 5.99 -2.08
N CYS A 52 6.19 7.31 -1.94
CA CYS A 52 6.75 8.24 -2.93
C CYS A 52 7.78 9.15 -2.25
N PRO A 53 9.06 8.72 -2.09
CA PRO A 53 10.11 9.67 -1.76
C PRO A 53 10.20 10.66 -2.93
N GLU A 54 10.03 11.95 -2.62
CA GLU A 54 10.27 13.05 -3.57
C GLU A 54 11.69 13.01 -4.15
#